data_AF-A0A359M3T2-F1
#
_entry.id   AF-A0A359M3T2-F1
#
_cell.length_a   1.000
_cell.length_b   1.000
_cell.length_c   1.000
_cell.angle_alpha   90.00
_cell.angle_beta   90.00
_cell.angle_gamma   90.00
#
_symmetry.space_group_name_H-M   'P 1'
#
loop_
_entity.id
_entity.type
_entity.pdbx_description
1 polymer ?
#
loop_
_entity_poly.entity_id
_entity_poly.type
_entity_poly.pdbx_seq_one_letter_code
_entity_poly.pdbx_strand_id
1 'polypeptide(L)' 'MPKLKTHKGASKRFKKTGTGKIKRRHSFARHILTSKAPGRKRKLAQGT' A
#
# COMPACT_ATOMS: atom_id res chain seq x y z
N MET A 1 -19.61 -25.19 -11.32
CA MET A 1 -18.56 -24.80 -10.37
C MET A 1 -18.56 -23.28 -10.19
N PRO A 2 -18.77 -22.74 -8.99
CA PRO A 2 -18.77 -21.29 -8.78
C PRO A 2 -17.37 -20.70 -8.92
N LYS A 3 -17.25 -19.56 -9.63
CA LYS A 3 -15.97 -18.84 -9.76
C LYS A 3 -15.55 -18.27 -8.40
N LEU A 4 -14.25 -18.30 -8.10
CA LEU A 4 -13.68 -17.68 -6.91
C LEU A 4 -13.99 -16.18 -6.87
N LYS A 5 -14.49 -15.70 -5.73
CA LYS A 5 -14.80 -14.29 -5.53
C LYS A 5 -13.53 -13.53 -5.12
N THR A 6 -13.33 -12.37 -5.73
CA THR A 6 -12.22 -11.49 -5.39
C THR A 6 -12.57 -10.62 -4.19
N HIS A 7 -11.70 -10.58 -3.18
CA HIS A 7 -11.83 -9.65 -2.07
C HIS A 7 -11.62 -8.21 -2.55
N LYS A 8 -12.71 -7.46 -2.73
CA LYS A 8 -12.68 -6.11 -3.32
C LYS A 8 -11.84 -5.11 -2.51
N GLY A 9 -11.73 -5.31 -1.20
CA GLY A 9 -10.87 -4.48 -0.35
C GLY A 9 -9.38 -4.69 -0.61
N ALA A 10 -8.98 -5.89 -1.04
CA ALA A 10 -7.58 -6.20 -1.35
C ALA A 10 -7.23 -5.71 -2.76
N SER A 11 -8.12 -5.93 -3.73
CA SER A 11 -7.90 -5.50 -5.12
C SER A 11 -7.74 -3.99 -5.26
N LYS A 12 -8.36 -3.20 -4.37
CA LYS A 12 -8.21 -1.73 -4.33
C LYS A 12 -6.86 -1.27 -3.76
N ARG A 13 -6.20 -2.09 -2.94
CA ARG A 13 -5.03 -1.69 -2.13
C ARG A 13 -3.71 -2.27 -2.62
N PHE A 14 -3.76 -3.44 -3.25
CA PHE A 14 -2.59 -4.23 -3.66
C PHE A 14 -2.58 -4.42 -5.17
N LYS A 15 -1.41 -4.28 -5.80
CA LYS A 15 -1.21 -4.55 -7.23
C LYS A 15 -0.08 -5.55 -7.43
N LYS A 16 -0.20 -6.45 -8.40
CA LYS A 16 0.88 -7.39 -8.77
C LYS A 16 1.86 -6.68 -9.71
N THR A 17 3.15 -6.83 -9.48
CA THR A 17 4.22 -6.38 -10.39
C THR A 17 4.45 -7.43 -11.49
N GLY A 18 5.13 -7.06 -12.57
CA GLY A 18 5.46 -8.01 -13.65
C GLY A 18 6.28 -9.22 -13.17
N THR A 19 7.07 -9.04 -12.12
CA THR A 19 7.85 -10.09 -11.45
C THR A 19 7.06 -10.93 -10.45
N GLY A 20 5.77 -10.68 -10.30
CA GLY A 20 4.89 -11.43 -9.39
C GLY A 20 4.86 -10.96 -7.94
N LYS A 21 5.68 -9.96 -7.57
CA LYS A 21 5.65 -9.33 -6.24
C LYS A 21 4.42 -8.43 -6.07
N ILE A 22 4.10 -8.08 -4.83
CA ILE A 22 2.96 -7.21 -4.51
C ILE A 22 3.45 -5.80 -4.21
N LYS A 23 2.96 -4.84 -5.00
CA LYS A 23 3.11 -3.41 -4.79
C LYS A 23 2.06 -2.89 -3.81
N ARG A 24 2.47 -2.08 -2.83
CA ARG A 24 1.62 -1.44 -1.82
C ARG A 24 2.18 -0.11 -1.32
N ARG A 25 1.30 0.73 -0.76
CA ARG A 25 1.71 1.94 -0.04
C ARG A 25 1.99 1.64 1.44
N HIS A 26 2.85 2.43 2.08
CA HIS A 26 3.01 2.37 3.54
C HIS A 26 1.80 2.94 4.27
N SER A 27 1.55 2.42 5.47
CA SER A 27 0.58 2.95 6.42
C SER A 27 1.10 4.23 7.09
N PHE A 28 0.22 4.95 7.81
CA PHE A 28 0.56 6.13 8.63
C PHE A 28 1.01 7.40 7.88
N ALA A 29 0.84 7.43 6.55
CA ALA A 29 1.13 8.58 5.71
C ALA A 29 -0.11 9.47 5.41
N ARG A 30 -1.21 9.31 6.17
CA ARG A 30 -2.50 9.97 5.87
C ARG A 30 -2.81 11.18 6.75
N HIS A 31 -2.52 11.11 8.05
CA HIS A 31 -2.78 12.18 9.02
C HIS A 31 -1.66 12.23 10.08
N ILE A 32 -1.63 13.32 10.85
CA ILE A 32 -0.61 13.58 11.88
C ILE A 32 0.79 13.52 11.25
N LEU A 33 1.02 14.36 10.24
CA LEU A 33 2.32 14.46 9.56
C LEU A 33 3.19 15.59 10.12
N THR A 34 2.58 16.52 10.85
CA THR A 34 3.24 17.67 11.48
C THR A 34 4.23 17.22 12.55
N SER A 35 3.83 16.29 13.43
CA SER A 35 4.69 15.75 14.49
C SER A 35 5.70 14.70 14.01
N LYS A 36 5.66 14.29 12.74
CA LYS A 36 6.58 13.28 12.19
C LYS A 36 7.82 13.95 11.61
N ALA A 37 8.99 13.45 12.01
CA ALA A 37 10.27 13.88 11.46
C ALA A 37 10.31 13.76 9.92
N PRO A 38 10.98 14.69 9.21
CA PRO A 38 11.07 14.67 7.74
C PRO A 38 11.60 13.35 7.17
N GLY A 39 12.61 12.75 7.81
CA GLY A 39 13.18 11.46 7.40
C GLY A 39 12.17 10.31 7.46
N ARG A 40 11.27 10.30 8.45
CA ARG A 40 10.19 9.32 8.55
C ARG A 40 9.16 9.52 7.45
N LYS A 41 8.77 10.76 7.17
CA LYS A 41 7.83 11.09 6.07
C LYS A 41 8.37 10.62 4.71
N ARG A 42 9.67 10.79 4.45
CA ARG A 42 10.32 10.34 3.21
C ARG A 42 10.22 8.83 3.03
N LYS A 43 10.53 8.04 4.06
CA LYS A 43 10.42 6.58 4.02
C LYS A 43 8.97 6.13 3.81
N LEU A 44 8.00 6.78 4.46
CA LEU A 44 6.58 6.45 4.31
C LEU A 44 5.99 6.82 2.94
N ALA A 45 6.62 7.72 2.19
CA ALA A 45 6.20 8.08 0.84
C ALA A 45 6.62 7.04 -0.22
N GLN A 46 7.67 6.25 0.04
CA GLN A 46 8.21 5.29 -0.92
C GLN A 46 7.45 3.96 -0.84
N GLY A 47 6.58 3.67 -1.82
CA GLY A 47 5.90 2.38 -1.87
C GLY A 47 6.84 1.25 -2.31
N THR A 48 6.67 0.07 -1.73
CA THR A 48 7.18 -1.20 -2.25
C THR A 48 6.39 -1.62 -3.48
#